data_AF-A0A6U5IN27-F1
#
_entry.id   AF-A0A6U5IN27-F1
#
_cell.length_a   1.000
_cell.length_b   1.000
_cell.length_c   1.000
_cell.angle_alpha   90.00
_cell.angle_beta   90.00
_cell.angle_gamma   90.00
#
_symmetry.space_group_name_H-M   'P 1'
#
loop_
_entity.id
_entity.type
_entity.pdbx_description
1 polymer ?
#
loop_
_entity_poly.entity_id
_entity_poly.type
_entity_poly.pdbx_seq_one_letter_code
_entity_poly.pdbx_strand_id
1 'polypeptide(L)'
;MTIASRECSASLDFDSNVQHRNPPDIEDNLLGIDFCLSYSDSDTERQELDCSFGEPVKWMFQKNTREEIEKKKSKRRLEKNRLIRKIVARELAKKLEENEEQKIQENEEFIRLVQEEKKESVREALASTKQEFEERLDAAKREYEQQLEDTKRVYEKKLADQQRLFEVSRLYEEVLPSKEIRERIESESRPLIRHYSINIRIDEIEKLRQKMNEVLFNKDVEGCLSLSDVLLRAAIMTMKKMPSANAMWTEDNRIRIFKKIDVNFSVFGEDQEIFAPLLRDAASRGWEDFKRSLRAVSEKVAASGMFLHDRDDDGEDNICGQGTFAVLNFEPLGIRSCAPVLPENQACLLAIGSPQTQVLPNETNKKKVPYILGNTINTTLVCDARMISPTFATAWINLFKEIVQESNKTMLTDIYG
;
A
#
# COMPACT_ATOMS: atom_id res chain seq x y z
N MET A 1 -40.11 -14.92 5.70
CA MET A 1 -41.44 -14.87 5.05
C MET A 1 -41.52 -13.60 4.24
N THR A 2 -41.42 -13.67 2.92
CA THR A 2 -42.25 -12.97 1.91
C THR A 2 -41.73 -13.46 0.55
N ILE A 3 -42.60 -14.12 -0.21
CA ILE A 3 -42.34 -14.65 -1.55
C ILE A 3 -42.65 -13.51 -2.52
N ALA A 4 -41.71 -13.18 -3.42
CA ALA A 4 -41.94 -12.25 -4.52
C ALA A 4 -41.54 -12.93 -5.83
N SER A 5 -42.56 -13.14 -6.64
CA SER A 5 -42.57 -13.56 -8.04
C SER A 5 -41.87 -12.56 -8.96
N ARG A 6 -41.07 -13.05 -9.91
CA ARG A 6 -40.83 -12.39 -11.20
C ARG A 6 -40.73 -13.44 -12.29
N GLU A 7 -41.74 -13.42 -13.15
CA GLU A 7 -41.73 -14.00 -14.50
C GLU A 7 -40.79 -13.18 -15.38
N CYS A 8 -40.02 -13.85 -16.25
CA CYS A 8 -39.63 -13.30 -17.53
C CYS A 8 -39.44 -14.45 -18.52
N SER A 9 -40.23 -14.37 -19.59
CA SER A 9 -40.38 -15.24 -20.74
C SER A 9 -39.14 -15.30 -21.63
N ALA A 10 -38.82 -16.50 -22.13
CA ALA A 10 -38.20 -16.69 -23.44
C ALA A 10 -38.70 -18.01 -24.05
N SER A 11 -39.45 -17.86 -25.14
CA SER A 11 -39.94 -18.87 -26.06
C SER A 11 -38.80 -19.59 -26.78
N LEU A 12 -38.95 -20.90 -26.99
CA LEU A 12 -38.44 -21.59 -28.19
C LEU A 12 -39.26 -22.87 -28.41
N ASP A 13 -39.77 -22.97 -29.62
CA ASP A 13 -40.82 -23.87 -30.09
C ASP A 13 -40.42 -25.35 -30.05
N PHE A 14 -41.36 -26.21 -29.63
CA PHE A 14 -41.27 -27.66 -29.80
C PHE A 14 -42.42 -28.10 -30.70
N ASP A 15 -42.13 -28.25 -31.99
CA ASP A 15 -43.02 -28.83 -32.97
C ASP A 15 -43.20 -30.32 -32.70
N SER A 16 -44.47 -30.72 -32.69
CA SER A 16 -44.95 -32.09 -32.67
C SER A 16 -44.70 -32.76 -34.02
N ASN A 17 -43.99 -33.88 -34.03
CA ASN A 17 -44.08 -34.86 -35.11
C ASN A 17 -43.64 -36.24 -34.64
N VAL A 18 -44.60 -37.02 -34.18
CA VAL A 18 -44.49 -38.48 -34.04
C VAL A 18 -44.75 -39.07 -35.43
N GLN A 19 -43.69 -39.51 -36.12
CA GLN A 19 -43.80 -40.37 -37.29
C GLN A 19 -43.19 -41.74 -36.98
N HIS A 20 -44.04 -42.76 -36.96
CA HIS A 20 -43.65 -44.14 -37.12
C HIS A 20 -42.87 -44.30 -38.44
N ARG A 21 -41.66 -44.86 -38.38
CA ARG A 21 -40.96 -45.40 -39.55
C ARG A 21 -40.73 -46.89 -39.34
N ASN A 22 -41.33 -47.67 -40.24
CA ASN A 22 -41.06 -49.08 -40.47
C ASN A 22 -39.58 -49.28 -40.89
N PRO A 23 -38.97 -50.44 -40.58
CA PRO A 23 -37.76 -50.88 -41.28
C PRO A 23 -38.12 -51.52 -42.65
N PRO A 24 -37.18 -51.56 -43.60
CA PRO A 24 -37.46 -51.77 -45.02
C PRO A 24 -37.48 -53.24 -45.42
N ASP A 25 -38.45 -53.58 -46.29
CA ASP A 25 -38.39 -54.73 -47.20
C ASP A 25 -37.34 -54.46 -48.28
N ILE A 26 -36.39 -55.38 -48.46
CA ILE A 26 -35.51 -55.42 -49.63
C ILE A 26 -35.52 -56.85 -50.20
N GLU A 27 -36.33 -56.95 -51.25
CA GLU A 27 -36.10 -57.63 -52.54
C GLU A 27 -35.80 -59.14 -52.54
N ASP A 28 -36.87 -59.89 -52.79
CA ASP A 28 -36.86 -61.06 -53.65
C ASP A 28 -36.41 -60.67 -55.07
N ASN A 29 -35.34 -61.28 -55.55
CA ASN A 29 -35.09 -61.44 -56.97
C ASN A 29 -34.09 -62.56 -57.25
N LEU A 30 -34.41 -63.35 -58.28
CA LEU A 30 -33.50 -64.14 -59.14
C LEU A 30 -32.95 -65.45 -58.50
N LEU A 31 -33.00 -66.65 -59.08
CA LEU A 31 -33.28 -67.21 -60.41
C LEU A 31 -33.73 -68.67 -60.16
N GLY A 32 -34.72 -69.26 -60.83
CA GLY A 32 -34.64 -69.63 -62.24
C GLY A 32 -33.52 -70.62 -62.50
N ILE A 33 -33.80 -71.93 -62.52
CA ILE A 33 -33.19 -72.98 -63.37
C ILE A 33 -33.93 -74.30 -63.10
N ASP A 34 -34.77 -74.67 -64.06
CA ASP A 34 -35.13 -76.06 -64.36
C ASP A 34 -33.88 -76.88 -64.65
N PHE A 35 -33.83 -78.15 -64.24
CA PHE A 35 -33.26 -79.18 -65.12
C PHE A 35 -33.81 -80.57 -64.77
N CYS A 36 -34.46 -81.13 -65.79
CA CYS A 36 -34.63 -82.55 -66.06
C CYS A 36 -33.32 -83.35 -65.90
N LEU A 37 -33.48 -84.68 -65.84
CA LEU A 37 -32.68 -85.74 -66.49
C LEU A 37 -32.76 -86.98 -65.58
N SER A 38 -33.60 -87.96 -65.89
CA SER A 38 -33.25 -89.11 -66.72
C SER A 38 -31.96 -89.78 -66.26
N TYR A 39 -32.09 -90.92 -65.59
CA TYR A 39 -31.01 -91.89 -65.45
C TYR A 39 -31.28 -93.04 -66.41
N SER A 40 -30.70 -92.91 -67.61
CA SER A 40 -30.20 -94.01 -68.41
C SER A 40 -28.79 -94.30 -67.94
N ASP A 41 -28.50 -95.52 -67.52
CA ASP A 41 -27.11 -96.02 -67.47
C ASP A 41 -27.11 -97.40 -68.12
N SER A 42 -26.66 -97.41 -69.37
CA SER A 42 -26.16 -98.55 -70.10
C SER A 42 -24.65 -98.64 -69.88
N ASP A 43 -24.21 -99.86 -69.54
CA ASP A 43 -22.98 -100.51 -69.99
C ASP A 43 -21.62 -99.91 -69.64
N THR A 44 -20.81 -100.71 -68.93
CA THR A 44 -19.70 -101.48 -69.53
C THR A 44 -19.10 -102.39 -68.43
N GLU A 45 -19.14 -103.72 -68.60
CA GLU A 45 -18.03 -104.55 -69.10
C GLU A 45 -16.71 -104.36 -68.32
N ARG A 46 -15.90 -105.35 -67.96
CA ARG A 46 -15.81 -106.80 -68.18
C ARG A 46 -14.60 -107.27 -67.35
N GLN A 47 -14.58 -108.57 -67.03
CA GLN A 47 -13.43 -109.51 -66.96
C GLN A 47 -13.73 -110.51 -65.85
N GLU A 48 -14.42 -111.61 -66.18
CA GLU A 48 -13.83 -112.86 -66.69
C GLU A 48 -12.74 -113.43 -65.78
N LEU A 49 -13.05 -114.56 -65.15
CA LEU A 49 -12.14 -115.71 -65.05
C LEU A 49 -12.97 -116.97 -64.78
N ASP A 50 -12.98 -117.83 -65.79
CA ASP A 50 -13.44 -119.22 -65.79
C ASP A 50 -12.64 -120.09 -64.80
N CYS A 51 -13.29 -121.09 -64.20
CA CYS A 51 -12.92 -122.52 -64.25
C CYS A 51 -13.78 -123.34 -63.27
N SER A 52 -14.90 -123.85 -63.79
CA SER A 52 -15.29 -125.26 -63.89
C SER A 52 -14.94 -126.32 -62.80
N PHE A 53 -16.00 -127.12 -62.51
CA PHE A 53 -16.10 -128.50 -61.96
C PHE A 53 -16.09 -128.75 -60.43
N GLY A 54 -17.25 -129.20 -59.91
CA GLY A 54 -17.35 -129.95 -58.65
C GLY A 54 -18.73 -130.00 -57.97
N GLU A 55 -19.59 -130.93 -58.43
CA GLU A 55 -20.78 -131.54 -57.76
C GLU A 55 -22.09 -130.75 -57.51
N PRO A 56 -23.28 -131.38 -57.72
CA PRO A 56 -24.56 -130.69 -57.71
C PRO A 56 -25.15 -130.60 -56.30
N VAL A 57 -25.05 -129.42 -55.66
CA VAL A 57 -25.76 -129.16 -54.40
C VAL A 57 -27.10 -128.48 -54.69
N LYS A 58 -28.15 -129.28 -54.50
CA LYS A 58 -29.57 -128.94 -54.27
C LYS A 58 -29.85 -127.44 -54.04
N TRP A 59 -30.41 -126.79 -55.06
CA TRP A 59 -30.94 -125.43 -54.97
C TRP A 59 -32.23 -125.41 -54.15
N MET A 60 -32.16 -124.97 -52.89
CA MET A 60 -33.34 -124.53 -52.14
C MET A 60 -33.65 -123.08 -52.53
N PHE A 61 -34.48 -122.91 -53.56
CA PHE A 61 -35.11 -121.62 -53.86
C PHE A 61 -36.13 -121.29 -52.76
N GLN A 62 -35.72 -120.45 -51.80
CA GLN A 62 -36.68 -119.65 -51.04
C GLN A 62 -37.21 -118.55 -51.96
N LYS A 63 -38.44 -118.73 -52.45
CA LYS A 63 -39.21 -117.67 -53.12
C LYS A 63 -39.53 -116.57 -52.08
N ASN A 64 -38.70 -115.55 -51.99
CA ASN A 64 -39.13 -114.28 -51.40
C ASN A 64 -39.98 -113.54 -52.44
N THR A 65 -41.20 -113.18 -52.07
CA THR A 65 -42.17 -112.52 -52.93
C THR A 65 -41.73 -111.08 -53.25
N ARG A 66 -42.10 -110.56 -54.42
CA ARG A 66 -41.77 -109.21 -54.93
C ARG A 66 -42.16 -108.09 -53.93
N GLU A 67 -43.17 -108.33 -53.10
CA GLU A 67 -43.63 -107.44 -52.03
C GLU A 67 -42.65 -107.28 -50.85
N GLU A 68 -41.85 -108.30 -50.53
CA GLU A 68 -40.89 -108.22 -49.41
C GLU A 68 -39.67 -107.37 -49.75
N ILE A 69 -39.26 -107.37 -51.03
CA ILE A 69 -38.15 -106.55 -51.53
C ILE A 69 -38.55 -105.07 -51.56
N GLU A 70 -39.79 -104.75 -51.95
CA GLU A 70 -40.31 -103.37 -51.92
C GLU A 70 -40.51 -102.85 -50.49
N LYS A 71 -41.03 -103.68 -49.56
CA LYS A 71 -41.12 -103.31 -48.13
C LYS A 71 -39.75 -103.08 -47.50
N LYS A 72 -38.71 -103.85 -47.87
CA LYS A 72 -37.34 -103.62 -47.42
C LYS A 72 -36.73 -102.35 -48.02
N LYS A 73 -36.98 -102.07 -49.31
CA LYS A 73 -36.53 -100.83 -49.96
C LYS A 73 -37.24 -99.58 -49.39
N SER A 74 -38.53 -99.65 -49.08
CA SER A 74 -39.27 -98.54 -48.47
C SER A 74 -38.81 -98.27 -47.03
N LYS A 75 -38.58 -99.33 -46.23
CA LYS A 75 -37.96 -99.20 -44.89
C LYS A 75 -36.58 -98.56 -44.95
N ARG A 76 -35.70 -98.99 -45.87
CA ARG A 76 -34.37 -98.39 -46.06
C ARG A 76 -34.43 -96.92 -46.50
N ARG A 77 -35.37 -96.54 -47.36
CA ARG A 77 -35.61 -95.13 -47.74
C ARG A 77 -36.09 -94.30 -46.55
N LEU A 78 -37.02 -94.84 -45.76
CA LEU A 78 -37.53 -94.19 -44.56
C LEU A 78 -36.42 -93.99 -43.51
N GLU A 79 -35.57 -95.00 -43.33
CA GLU A 79 -34.45 -94.97 -42.39
C GLU A 79 -33.34 -94.02 -42.85
N LYS A 80 -33.03 -93.98 -44.15
CA LYS A 80 -32.11 -93.00 -44.75
C LYS A 80 -32.65 -91.56 -44.59
N ASN A 81 -33.93 -91.33 -44.87
CA ASN A 81 -34.56 -90.02 -44.67
C ASN A 81 -34.59 -89.60 -43.19
N ARG A 82 -34.76 -90.57 -42.26
CA ARG A 82 -34.68 -90.32 -40.82
C ARG A 82 -33.25 -89.93 -40.40
N LEU A 83 -32.23 -90.56 -40.99
CA LEU A 83 -30.83 -90.24 -40.73
C LEU A 83 -30.47 -88.85 -41.27
N ILE A 84 -30.87 -88.53 -42.50
CA ILE A 84 -30.65 -87.21 -43.13
C ILE A 84 -31.30 -86.12 -42.30
N ARG A 85 -32.56 -86.28 -41.87
CA ARG A 85 -33.23 -85.31 -40.99
C ARG A 85 -32.49 -85.09 -39.67
N LYS A 86 -31.90 -86.15 -39.08
CA LYS A 86 -31.10 -86.02 -37.85
C LYS A 86 -29.79 -85.28 -38.08
N ILE A 87 -29.13 -85.49 -39.21
CA ILE A 87 -27.86 -84.81 -39.57
C ILE A 87 -28.15 -83.34 -39.83
N VAL A 88 -29.14 -83.03 -40.68
CA VAL A 88 -29.56 -81.66 -40.99
C VAL A 88 -30.03 -80.92 -39.74
N ALA A 89 -30.78 -81.57 -38.84
CA ALA A 89 -31.19 -80.95 -37.58
C ALA A 89 -30.00 -80.64 -36.65
N ARG A 90 -28.96 -81.49 -36.62
CA ARG A 90 -27.73 -81.22 -35.85
C ARG A 90 -26.91 -80.09 -36.45
N GLU A 91 -26.78 -80.03 -37.77
CA GLU A 91 -26.06 -78.94 -38.44
C GLU A 91 -26.80 -77.60 -38.31
N LEU A 92 -28.13 -77.61 -38.40
CA LEU A 92 -28.94 -76.43 -38.11
C LEU A 92 -28.80 -75.99 -36.65
N ALA A 93 -28.83 -76.92 -35.68
CA ALA A 93 -28.62 -76.59 -34.27
C ALA A 93 -27.24 -75.98 -34.02
N LYS A 94 -26.17 -76.55 -34.60
CA LYS A 94 -24.82 -75.96 -34.51
C LYS A 94 -24.74 -74.57 -35.11
N LYS A 95 -25.33 -74.35 -36.29
CA LYS A 95 -25.37 -73.02 -36.92
C LYS A 95 -26.19 -72.01 -36.11
N LEU A 96 -27.21 -72.46 -35.39
CA LEU A 96 -27.97 -71.62 -34.47
C LEU A 96 -27.13 -71.26 -33.23
N GLU A 97 -26.46 -72.24 -32.61
CA GLU A 97 -25.55 -72.02 -31.48
C GLU A 97 -24.40 -71.08 -31.86
N GLU A 98 -23.73 -71.30 -32.99
CA GLU A 98 -22.66 -70.42 -33.49
C GLU A 98 -23.13 -68.98 -33.75
N ASN A 99 -24.36 -68.80 -34.24
CA ASN A 99 -24.95 -67.49 -34.50
C ASN A 99 -25.41 -66.80 -33.20
N GLU A 100 -25.91 -67.56 -32.23
CA GLU A 100 -26.22 -67.04 -30.89
C GLU A 100 -24.96 -66.64 -30.13
N GLU A 101 -23.89 -67.43 -30.20
CA GLU A 101 -22.58 -67.11 -29.61
C GLU A 101 -21.96 -65.85 -30.24
N GLN A 102 -22.04 -65.71 -31.57
CA GLN A 102 -21.60 -64.49 -32.26
C GLN A 102 -22.37 -63.26 -31.79
N LYS A 103 -23.71 -63.36 -31.69
CA LYS A 103 -24.53 -62.25 -31.19
C LYS A 103 -24.25 -61.91 -29.73
N ILE A 104 -23.94 -62.91 -28.90
CA ILE A 104 -23.55 -62.67 -27.49
C ILE A 104 -22.21 -61.92 -27.45
N GLN A 105 -21.22 -62.33 -28.25
CA GLN A 105 -19.92 -61.65 -28.33
C GLN A 105 -20.06 -60.21 -28.83
N GLU A 106 -20.83 -59.98 -29.90
CA GLU A 106 -21.10 -58.63 -30.41
C GLU A 106 -21.79 -57.75 -29.36
N ASN A 107 -22.76 -58.30 -28.61
CA ASN A 107 -23.43 -57.57 -27.53
C ASN A 107 -22.51 -57.28 -26.35
N GLU A 108 -21.61 -58.20 -25.99
CA GLU A 108 -20.62 -57.98 -24.93
C GLU A 108 -19.59 -56.90 -25.30
N GLU A 109 -19.12 -56.90 -26.55
CA GLU A 109 -18.25 -55.84 -27.08
C GLU A 109 -18.97 -54.49 -27.12
N PHE A 110 -20.24 -54.47 -27.54
CA PHE A 110 -21.06 -53.26 -27.53
C PHE A 110 -21.27 -52.71 -26.11
N ILE A 111 -21.58 -53.57 -25.13
CA ILE A 111 -21.73 -53.16 -23.73
C ILE A 111 -20.42 -52.59 -23.19
N ARG A 112 -19.27 -53.18 -23.55
CA ARG A 112 -17.96 -52.70 -23.13
C ARG A 112 -17.66 -51.31 -23.70
N LEU A 113 -17.90 -51.09 -25.00
CA LEU A 113 -17.73 -49.79 -25.64
C LEU A 113 -18.61 -48.72 -24.99
N VAL A 114 -19.89 -49.01 -24.76
CA VAL A 114 -20.82 -48.08 -24.08
C VAL A 114 -20.37 -47.78 -22.64
N GLN A 115 -19.78 -48.75 -21.93
CA GLN A 115 -19.23 -48.52 -20.60
C GLN A 115 -17.95 -47.67 -20.63
N GLU A 116 -17.09 -47.83 -21.62
CA GLU A 116 -15.87 -47.03 -21.81
C GLU A 116 -16.22 -45.59 -22.17
N GLU A 117 -17.14 -45.35 -23.12
CA GLU A 117 -17.64 -44.02 -23.47
C GLU A 117 -18.27 -43.30 -22.26
N LYS A 118 -19.09 -44.01 -21.48
CA LYS A 118 -19.68 -43.44 -20.26
C LYS A 118 -18.60 -43.10 -19.21
N LYS A 119 -17.56 -43.93 -19.07
CA LYS A 119 -16.45 -43.66 -18.15
C LYS A 119 -15.63 -42.45 -18.60
N GLU A 120 -15.39 -42.30 -19.89
CA GLU A 120 -14.70 -41.14 -20.46
C GLU A 120 -15.52 -39.87 -20.27
N SER A 121 -16.82 -39.90 -20.59
CA SER A 121 -17.73 -38.77 -20.34
C SER A 121 -17.76 -38.35 -18.87
N VAL A 122 -17.79 -39.31 -17.93
CA VAL A 122 -17.73 -39.02 -16.49
C VAL A 122 -16.37 -38.43 -16.08
N ARG A 123 -15.25 -38.92 -16.65
CA ARG A 123 -13.91 -38.39 -16.35
C ARG A 123 -13.74 -36.97 -16.88
N GLU A 124 -14.22 -36.68 -18.08
CA GLU A 124 -14.18 -35.34 -18.67
C GLU A 124 -15.02 -34.36 -17.86
N ALA A 125 -16.25 -34.74 -17.49
CA ALA A 125 -17.10 -33.93 -16.62
C ALA A 125 -16.48 -33.70 -15.23
N LEU A 126 -15.78 -34.69 -14.68
CA LEU A 126 -15.11 -34.55 -13.39
C LEU A 126 -13.84 -33.69 -13.48
N ALA A 127 -13.14 -33.74 -14.62
CA ALA A 127 -11.98 -32.89 -14.88
C ALA A 127 -12.38 -31.42 -15.08
N SER A 128 -13.44 -31.15 -15.86
CA SER A 128 -13.92 -29.78 -16.07
C SER A 128 -14.43 -29.16 -14.78
N THR A 129 -15.26 -29.89 -14.02
CA THR A 129 -15.75 -29.40 -12.72
C THR A 129 -14.60 -29.16 -11.74
N LYS A 130 -13.60 -30.05 -11.68
CA LYS A 130 -12.41 -29.85 -10.84
C LYS A 130 -11.65 -28.57 -11.22
N GLN A 131 -11.46 -28.32 -12.52
CA GLN A 131 -10.79 -27.12 -13.01
C GLN A 131 -11.57 -25.85 -12.62
N GLU A 132 -12.89 -25.85 -12.78
CA GLU A 132 -13.75 -24.73 -12.34
C GLU A 132 -13.64 -24.47 -10.83
N PHE A 133 -13.56 -25.52 -10.01
CA PHE A 133 -13.36 -25.38 -8.57
C PHE A 133 -11.99 -24.80 -8.21
N GLU A 134 -10.93 -25.24 -8.89
CA GLU A 134 -9.57 -24.72 -8.69
C GLU A 134 -9.47 -23.24 -9.08
N GLU A 135 -10.05 -22.85 -10.22
CA GLU A 135 -10.09 -21.45 -10.66
C GLU A 135 -10.87 -20.56 -9.68
N ARG A 136 -12.00 -21.04 -9.16
CA ARG A 136 -12.78 -20.32 -8.13
C ARG A 136 -12.04 -20.21 -6.81
N LEU A 137 -11.30 -21.24 -6.41
CA LEU A 137 -10.49 -21.22 -5.20
C LEU A 137 -9.36 -20.19 -5.31
N ASP A 138 -8.69 -20.14 -6.46
CA ASP A 138 -7.61 -19.19 -6.69
C ASP A 138 -8.12 -17.75 -6.82
N ALA A 139 -9.29 -17.53 -7.41
CA ALA A 139 -9.96 -16.23 -7.40
C ALA A 139 -10.27 -15.77 -5.97
N ALA A 140 -10.88 -16.65 -5.15
CA ALA A 140 -11.21 -16.34 -3.76
C ALA A 140 -9.96 -16.05 -2.90
N LYS A 141 -8.85 -16.77 -3.12
CA LYS A 141 -7.57 -16.49 -2.45
C LYS A 141 -7.03 -15.10 -2.80
N ARG A 142 -7.04 -14.73 -4.09
CA ARG A 142 -6.57 -13.41 -4.54
C ARG A 142 -7.40 -12.28 -3.94
N GLU A 143 -8.72 -12.44 -3.89
CA GLU A 143 -9.61 -11.47 -3.23
C GLU A 143 -9.29 -11.32 -1.74
N TYR A 144 -9.07 -12.44 -1.04
CA TYR A 144 -8.70 -12.41 0.37
C TYR A 144 -7.32 -11.76 0.61
N GLU A 145 -6.33 -12.09 -0.23
CA GLU A 145 -5.00 -11.47 -0.18
C GLU A 145 -5.07 -9.96 -0.43
N GLN A 146 -5.88 -9.52 -1.39
CA GLN A 146 -6.09 -8.10 -1.68
C GLN A 146 -6.76 -7.38 -0.49
N GLN A 147 -7.80 -7.97 0.12
CA GLN A 147 -8.42 -7.42 1.32
C GLN A 147 -7.45 -7.35 2.50
N LEU A 148 -6.59 -8.35 2.66
CA LEU A 148 -5.56 -8.38 3.69
C LEU A 148 -4.51 -7.28 3.46
N GLU A 149 -4.14 -7.01 2.21
CA GLU A 149 -3.19 -5.96 1.85
C GLU A 149 -3.80 -4.55 2.05
N ASP A 150 -5.05 -4.35 1.65
CA ASP A 150 -5.75 -3.09 1.85
C ASP A 150 -5.94 -2.78 3.34
N THR A 151 -6.29 -3.79 4.14
CA THR A 151 -6.38 -3.63 5.61
C THR A 151 -5.02 -3.32 6.22
N LYS A 152 -3.94 -4.01 5.83
CA LYS A 152 -2.58 -3.70 6.27
C LYS A 152 -2.19 -2.25 5.97
N ARG A 153 -2.43 -1.78 4.74
CA ARG A 153 -2.14 -0.38 4.35
C ARG A 153 -2.84 0.63 5.24
N VAL A 154 -4.10 0.38 5.60
CA VAL A 154 -4.86 1.25 6.52
C VAL A 154 -4.24 1.23 7.93
N TYR A 155 -3.84 0.06 8.43
CA TYR A 155 -3.18 -0.04 9.74
C TYR A 155 -1.80 0.62 9.76
N GLU A 156 -0.99 0.43 8.73
CA GLU A 156 0.32 1.07 8.59
C GLU A 156 0.19 2.60 8.54
N LYS A 157 -0.80 3.12 7.79
CA LYS A 157 -1.09 4.56 7.78
C LYS A 157 -1.49 5.06 9.17
N LYS A 158 -2.41 4.38 9.85
CA LYS A 158 -2.82 4.74 11.22
C LYS A 158 -1.65 4.70 12.20
N LEU A 159 -0.76 3.72 12.08
CA LEU A 159 0.43 3.61 12.92
C LEU A 159 1.40 4.78 12.64
N ALA A 160 1.63 5.11 11.37
CA ALA A 160 2.45 6.26 10.98
C ALA A 160 1.83 7.58 11.50
N ASP A 161 0.51 7.76 11.37
CA ASP A 161 -0.19 8.94 11.88
C ASP A 161 -0.09 9.04 13.41
N GLN A 162 -0.22 7.91 14.14
CA GLN A 162 -0.01 7.89 15.59
C GLN A 162 1.43 8.22 15.99
N GLN A 163 2.42 7.69 15.26
CA GLN A 163 3.83 8.01 15.49
C GLN A 163 4.10 9.50 15.25
N ARG A 164 3.55 10.06 14.18
CA ARG A 164 3.64 11.50 13.89
C ARG A 164 3.02 12.35 15.00
N LEU A 165 1.80 12.03 15.44
CA LEU A 165 1.15 12.74 16.54
C LEU A 165 1.97 12.66 17.83
N PHE A 166 2.54 11.50 18.11
CA PHE A 166 3.43 11.32 19.26
C PHE A 166 4.70 12.17 19.14
N GLU A 167 5.32 12.25 17.97
CA GLU A 167 6.48 13.12 17.73
C GLU A 167 6.13 14.59 17.86
N VAL A 168 5.02 15.04 17.28
CA VAL A 168 4.54 16.43 17.37
C VAL A 168 4.25 16.81 18.82
N SER A 169 3.62 15.92 19.59
CA SER A 169 3.37 16.13 21.03
C SER A 169 4.64 16.30 21.86
N ARG A 170 5.80 15.82 21.37
CA ARG A 170 7.08 16.02 22.06
C ARG A 170 7.69 17.40 21.80
N LEU A 171 7.28 18.11 20.75
CA LEU A 171 7.89 19.38 20.32
C LEU A 171 7.44 20.58 21.18
N TYR A 172 6.19 20.57 21.65
CA TYR A 172 5.62 21.65 22.44
C TYR A 172 4.75 21.13 23.58
N GLU A 173 4.50 22.01 24.55
CA GLU A 173 3.53 21.83 25.63
C GLU A 173 2.34 22.76 25.38
N GLU A 174 1.11 22.27 25.54
CA GLU A 174 -0.09 23.11 25.47
C GLU A 174 -0.56 23.52 26.86
N VAL A 175 -0.72 24.82 27.06
CA VAL A 175 -1.16 25.45 28.31
C VAL A 175 -2.40 26.29 28.06
N LEU A 176 -3.34 26.26 29.01
CA LEU A 176 -4.51 27.13 28.97
C LEU A 176 -4.17 28.52 29.49
N PRO A 177 -4.67 29.60 28.84
CA PRO A 177 -4.53 30.95 29.34
C PRO A 177 -5.24 31.13 30.69
N SER A 178 -4.82 32.16 31.44
CA SER A 178 -5.45 32.51 32.73
C SER A 178 -6.94 32.80 32.55
N LYS A 179 -7.72 32.64 33.61
CA LYS A 179 -9.18 32.85 33.57
C LYS A 179 -9.53 34.28 33.13
N GLU A 180 -8.82 35.28 33.64
CA GLU A 180 -8.99 36.70 33.29
C GLU A 180 -8.75 36.97 31.81
N ILE A 181 -7.74 36.33 31.22
CA ILE A 181 -7.42 36.47 29.80
C ILE A 181 -8.52 35.83 28.94
N ARG A 182 -9.06 34.66 29.35
CA ARG A 182 -10.17 34.00 28.65
C ARG A 182 -11.43 34.86 28.61
N GLU A 183 -11.87 35.36 29.77
CA GLU A 183 -13.03 36.26 29.86
C GLU A 183 -12.83 37.51 29.00
N ARG A 184 -11.59 38.02 28.95
CA ARG A 184 -11.27 39.19 28.13
C ARG A 184 -11.31 38.90 26.64
N ILE A 185 -10.77 37.78 26.18
CA ILE A 185 -10.81 37.37 24.75
C ILE A 185 -12.25 37.18 24.28
N GLU A 186 -13.13 36.67 25.16
CA GLU A 186 -14.57 36.58 24.87
C GLU A 186 -15.22 37.97 24.71
N SER A 187 -14.69 39.00 25.40
CA SER A 187 -15.20 40.37 25.34
C SER A 187 -14.55 41.28 24.28
N GLU A 188 -13.29 41.03 23.92
CA GLU A 188 -12.44 41.88 23.07
C GLU A 188 -11.74 41.02 22.01
N SER A 189 -11.94 41.33 20.72
CA SER A 189 -11.43 40.52 19.61
C SER A 189 -9.99 40.86 19.15
N ARG A 190 -9.32 41.86 19.75
CA ARG A 190 -8.00 42.33 19.29
C ARG A 190 -6.85 41.81 20.17
N PRO A 191 -5.71 41.39 19.58
CA PRO A 191 -4.53 41.01 20.34
C PRO A 191 -3.96 42.21 21.12
N LEU A 192 -3.59 41.97 22.38
CA LEU A 192 -3.08 43.00 23.29
C LEU A 192 -1.55 43.02 23.26
N ILE A 193 -0.99 43.71 22.28
CA ILE A 193 0.47 43.87 22.17
C ILE A 193 0.97 44.90 23.19
N ARG A 194 1.99 44.54 23.97
CA ARG A 194 2.66 45.42 24.94
C ARG A 194 4.14 45.55 24.62
N HIS A 195 4.68 46.73 24.91
CA HIS A 195 6.07 47.08 24.64
C HIS A 195 6.79 47.37 25.96
N TYR A 196 7.93 46.75 26.18
CA TYR A 196 8.80 46.94 27.33
C TYR A 196 10.17 47.35 26.84
N SER A 197 10.61 48.58 27.15
CA SER A 197 11.92 49.08 26.71
C SER A 197 12.87 49.26 27.89
N ILE A 198 14.14 48.91 27.70
CA ILE A 198 15.20 49.11 28.68
C ILE A 198 16.47 49.62 28.00
N ASN A 199 17.22 50.48 28.70
CA ASN A 199 18.57 50.85 28.28
C ASN A 199 19.59 49.92 28.95
N ILE A 200 20.45 49.32 28.16
CA ILE A 200 21.45 48.34 28.57
C ILE A 200 22.84 48.88 28.28
N ARG A 201 23.76 48.73 29.24
CA ARG A 201 25.18 49.03 29.06
C ARG A 201 25.88 47.86 28.37
N ILE A 202 26.64 48.13 27.31
CA ILE A 202 27.22 47.09 26.43
C ILE A 202 28.75 47.03 26.44
N ASP A 203 29.42 47.76 27.35
CA ASP A 203 30.89 47.79 27.39
C ASP A 203 31.51 46.40 27.63
N GLU A 204 30.87 45.56 28.44
CA GLU A 204 31.39 44.21 28.76
C GLU A 204 31.14 43.19 27.64
N ILE A 205 29.98 43.22 26.99
CA ILE A 205 29.69 42.34 25.85
C ILE A 205 30.60 42.67 24.65
N GLU A 206 30.98 43.93 24.47
CA GLU A 206 31.90 44.35 23.43
C GLU A 206 33.33 43.84 23.68
N LYS A 207 33.80 43.88 24.94
CA LYS A 207 35.08 43.26 25.32
C LYS A 207 35.07 41.75 25.12
N LEU A 208 33.95 41.09 25.45
CA LEU A 208 33.79 39.66 25.21
C LEU A 208 33.87 39.34 23.71
N ARG A 209 33.15 40.11 22.88
CA ARG A 209 33.17 39.97 21.41
C ARG A 209 34.59 40.03 20.84
N GLN A 210 35.40 40.98 21.30
CA GLN A 210 36.80 41.11 20.88
C GLN A 210 37.62 39.86 21.23
N LYS A 211 37.56 39.39 22.48
CA LYS A 211 38.23 38.15 22.91
C LYS A 211 37.77 36.93 22.12
N MET A 212 36.47 36.83 21.85
CA MET A 212 35.91 35.71 21.09
C MET A 212 36.38 35.73 19.63
N ASN A 213 36.47 36.91 19.02
CA ASN A 213 37.01 37.05 17.67
C ASN A 213 38.49 36.65 17.58
N GLU A 214 39.30 36.95 18.59
CA GLU A 214 40.69 36.46 18.67
C GLU A 214 40.74 34.92 18.71
N VAL A 215 39.88 34.29 19.51
CA VAL A 215 39.81 32.82 19.62
C VAL A 215 39.31 32.17 18.33
N LEU A 216 38.27 32.74 17.69
CA LEU A 216 37.69 32.21 16.45
C LEU A 216 38.64 32.37 15.26
N PHE A 217 39.40 33.47 15.21
CA PHE A 217 40.43 33.68 14.19
C PHE A 217 41.51 32.60 14.26
N ASN A 218 41.93 32.20 15.47
CA ASN A 218 42.90 31.13 15.66
C ASN A 218 42.39 29.73 15.25
N LYS A 219 41.10 29.57 15.01
CA LYS A 219 40.45 28.31 14.64
C LYS A 219 40.03 28.26 13.16
N ASP A 220 40.47 29.22 12.33
CA ASP A 220 40.08 29.34 10.91
C ASP A 220 38.56 29.37 10.67
N VAL A 221 37.78 29.86 11.65
CA VAL A 221 36.34 30.05 11.46
C VAL A 221 36.14 31.33 10.65
N GLU A 222 35.67 31.19 9.41
CA GLU A 222 35.38 32.34 8.56
C GLU A 222 34.23 33.20 9.11
N GLY A 223 34.57 34.41 9.54
CA GLY A 223 33.62 35.49 9.83
C GLY A 223 33.66 35.95 11.28
N CYS A 224 34.00 37.23 11.48
CA CYS A 224 34.00 37.88 12.79
C CYS A 224 32.58 37.95 13.37
N LEU A 225 32.46 37.73 14.68
CA LEU A 225 31.25 38.00 15.43
C LEU A 225 30.96 39.51 15.45
N SER A 226 29.77 39.87 14.98
CA SER A 226 29.20 41.20 15.07
C SER A 226 28.61 41.44 16.48
N LEU A 227 28.31 42.69 16.83
CA LEU A 227 27.62 42.98 18.08
C LEU A 227 26.22 42.35 18.12
N SER A 228 25.51 42.35 16.97
CA SER A 228 24.18 41.75 16.86
C SER A 228 24.21 40.23 17.00
N ASP A 229 25.28 39.55 16.55
CA ASP A 229 25.45 38.10 16.75
C ASP A 229 25.50 37.74 18.24
N VAL A 230 26.25 38.51 19.03
CA VAL A 230 26.42 38.27 20.48
C VAL A 230 25.14 38.65 21.23
N LEU A 231 24.43 39.72 20.83
CA LEU A 231 23.13 40.08 21.40
C LEU A 231 22.03 39.06 21.05
N LEU A 232 22.03 38.53 19.82
CA LEU A 232 21.14 37.45 19.42
C LEU A 232 21.39 36.21 20.28
N ARG A 233 22.66 35.87 20.54
CA ARG A 233 23.00 34.78 21.46
C ARG A 233 22.52 35.05 22.89
N ALA A 234 22.67 36.27 23.40
CA ALA A 234 22.12 36.66 24.70
C ALA A 234 20.60 36.43 24.78
N ALA A 235 19.87 36.78 23.71
CA ALA A 235 18.43 36.58 23.63
C ALA A 235 18.08 35.09 23.67
N ILE A 236 18.76 34.27 22.86
CA ILE A 236 18.58 32.79 22.85
C ILE A 236 18.84 32.18 24.23
N MET A 237 19.89 32.61 24.93
CA MET A 237 20.18 32.13 26.28
C MET A 237 19.12 32.56 27.31
N THR A 238 18.59 33.77 27.16
CA THR A 238 17.47 34.26 27.99
C THR A 238 16.22 33.39 27.76
N MET A 239 15.91 33.10 26.50
CA MET A 239 14.80 32.20 26.13
C MET A 239 14.98 30.79 26.69
N LYS A 240 16.21 30.25 26.66
CA LYS A 240 16.53 28.94 27.25
C LYS A 240 16.27 28.89 28.76
N LYS A 241 16.54 29.99 29.48
CA LYS A 241 16.24 30.13 30.91
C LYS A 241 14.76 30.39 31.20
N MET A 242 14.04 31.02 30.27
CA MET A 242 12.64 31.40 30.41
C MET A 242 11.80 30.84 29.25
N PRO A 243 11.56 29.51 29.22
CA PRO A 243 10.94 28.84 28.08
C PRO A 243 9.51 29.29 27.79
N SER A 244 8.77 29.83 28.77
CA SER A 244 7.41 30.34 28.55
C SER A 244 7.34 31.55 27.60
N ALA A 245 8.48 32.21 27.32
CA ALA A 245 8.58 33.23 26.28
C ALA A 245 8.53 32.62 24.87
N ASN A 246 8.88 31.34 24.73
CA ASN A 246 8.95 30.60 23.48
C ASN A 246 7.58 30.03 23.11
N ALA A 247 6.58 30.90 23.01
CA ALA A 247 5.18 30.52 22.92
C ALA A 247 4.50 31.02 21.63
N MET A 248 3.40 30.35 21.28
CA MET A 248 2.51 30.72 20.19
C MET A 248 1.06 30.60 20.62
N TRP A 249 0.24 31.54 20.15
CA TRP A 249 -1.21 31.52 20.34
C TRP A 249 -1.84 30.66 19.25
N THR A 250 -2.68 29.70 19.64
CA THR A 250 -3.41 28.85 18.68
C THR A 250 -4.84 29.32 18.49
N GLU A 251 -5.45 28.96 17.36
CA GLU A 251 -6.86 29.25 17.06
C GLU A 251 -7.82 28.65 18.12
N ASP A 252 -7.45 27.50 18.70
CA ASP A 252 -8.21 26.84 19.79
C ASP A 252 -8.11 27.55 21.16
N ASN A 253 -7.68 28.82 21.21
CA ASN A 253 -7.45 29.59 22.43
C ASN A 253 -6.50 28.91 23.45
N ARG A 254 -5.47 28.24 22.94
CA ARG A 254 -4.40 27.61 23.73
C ARG A 254 -3.06 28.29 23.48
N ILE A 255 -2.15 28.09 24.41
CA ILE A 255 -0.77 28.57 24.33
C ILE A 255 0.12 27.35 24.09
N ARG A 256 0.80 27.31 22.96
CA ARG A 256 1.82 26.29 22.66
C ARG A 256 3.18 26.81 23.07
N ILE A 257 3.88 26.11 23.96
CA ILE A 257 5.24 26.43 24.41
C ILE A 257 6.21 25.45 23.75
N PHE A 258 7.09 25.93 22.87
CA PHE A 258 8.01 25.08 22.14
C PHE A 258 9.27 24.77 22.96
N LYS A 259 9.79 23.55 22.82
CA LYS A 259 11.04 23.12 23.47
C LYS A 259 12.28 23.57 22.69
N LYS A 260 12.21 23.57 21.37
CA LYS A 260 13.27 24.08 20.49
C LYS A 260 13.09 25.57 20.28
N ILE A 261 14.19 26.30 20.24
CA ILE A 261 14.20 27.75 20.05
C ILE A 261 14.63 28.01 18.60
N ASP A 262 13.66 28.37 17.77
CA ASP A 262 13.86 28.72 16.37
C ASP A 262 13.73 30.24 16.22
N VAL A 263 14.80 30.92 15.83
CA VAL A 263 14.84 32.39 15.85
C VAL A 263 14.87 32.97 14.45
N ASN A 264 13.94 33.88 14.16
CA ASN A 264 14.03 34.77 13.02
C ASN A 264 14.93 35.96 13.38
N PHE A 265 16.00 36.15 12.63
CA PHE A 265 16.91 37.27 12.84
C PHE A 265 16.86 38.21 11.64
N SER A 266 16.49 39.47 11.84
CA SER A 266 16.39 40.38 10.71
C SER A 266 17.71 40.98 10.27
N VAL A 267 17.92 40.93 8.96
CA VAL A 267 19.08 41.44 8.24
C VAL A 267 18.58 42.41 7.16
N PHE A 268 19.21 43.58 7.07
CA PHE A 268 18.90 44.55 6.02
C PHE A 268 19.69 44.22 4.75
N GLY A 269 18.99 44.19 3.61
CA GLY A 269 19.59 44.07 2.28
C GLY A 269 20.04 45.40 1.70
N GLU A 270 20.61 45.35 0.49
CA GLU A 270 21.15 46.52 -0.22
C GLU A 270 20.06 47.52 -0.67
N ASP A 271 18.81 47.05 -0.86
CA ASP A 271 17.67 47.84 -1.37
C ASP A 271 16.63 48.27 -0.31
N GLN A 272 17.06 48.49 0.94
CA GLN A 272 16.16 48.81 2.08
C GLN A 272 15.16 47.70 2.45
N GLU A 273 15.35 46.51 1.91
CA GLU A 273 14.54 45.34 2.22
C GLU A 273 14.96 44.70 3.55
N ILE A 274 13.97 44.20 4.30
CA ILE A 274 14.18 43.49 5.56
C ILE A 274 13.95 42.01 5.32
N PHE A 275 15.04 41.25 5.41
CA PHE A 275 15.01 39.80 5.40
C PHE A 275 14.98 39.27 6.83
N ALA A 276 14.35 38.13 7.07
CA ALA A 276 14.33 37.50 8.40
C ALA A 276 14.66 36.00 8.32
N PRO A 277 15.92 35.66 8.03
CA PRO A 277 16.40 34.28 8.03
C PRO A 277 16.01 33.54 9.32
N LEU A 278 15.55 32.29 9.15
CA LEU A 278 15.22 31.38 10.25
C LEU A 278 16.44 30.57 10.68
N LEU A 279 16.85 30.73 11.93
CA LEU A 279 17.86 29.89 12.57
C LEU A 279 17.17 28.83 13.44
N ARG A 280 17.17 27.59 12.95
CA ARG A 280 16.57 26.44 13.65
C ARG A 280 17.47 25.91 14.76
N ASP A 281 16.85 25.57 15.88
CA ASP A 281 17.43 25.04 17.10
C ASP A 281 18.67 25.81 17.55
N ALA A 282 18.51 27.14 17.67
CA ALA A 282 19.62 28.06 17.90
C ALA A 282 20.30 27.85 19.27
N ALA A 283 19.58 27.29 20.24
CA ALA A 283 20.04 27.07 21.61
C ALA A 283 20.97 25.85 21.78
N SER A 284 20.95 24.89 20.85
CA SER A 284 21.82 23.71 20.87
C SER A 284 23.15 23.92 20.16
N ARG A 285 23.26 24.96 19.32
CA ARG A 285 24.45 25.24 18.52
C ARG A 285 25.55 25.89 19.35
N GLY A 286 26.81 25.47 19.13
CA GLY A 286 27.99 26.19 19.61
C GLY A 286 28.26 27.46 18.80
N TRP A 287 29.18 28.32 19.25
CA TRP A 287 29.47 29.61 18.59
C TRP A 287 29.94 29.51 17.14
N GLU A 288 30.77 28.50 16.83
CA GLU A 288 31.31 28.27 15.49
C GLU A 288 30.18 27.88 14.51
N ASP A 289 29.38 26.88 14.90
CA ASP A 289 28.24 26.43 14.11
C ASP A 289 27.15 27.49 14.02
N PHE A 290 26.93 28.25 15.09
CA PHE A 290 26.01 29.38 15.11
C PHE A 290 26.39 30.43 14.07
N LYS A 291 27.65 30.87 14.04
CA LYS A 291 28.12 31.88 13.08
C LYS A 291 28.08 31.37 11.64
N ARG A 292 28.53 30.13 11.41
CA ARG A 292 28.49 29.49 10.08
C ARG A 292 27.04 29.39 9.58
N SER A 293 26.12 29.00 10.44
CA SER A 293 24.70 28.87 10.09
C SER A 293 24.07 30.22 9.82
N LEU A 294 24.32 31.21 10.67
CA LEU A 294 23.78 32.56 10.48
C LEU A 294 24.23 33.15 9.14
N ARG A 295 25.52 33.02 8.81
CA ARG A 295 26.07 33.46 7.52
C ARG A 295 25.43 32.71 6.35
N ALA A 296 25.35 31.38 6.41
CA ALA A 296 24.77 30.57 5.35
C ALA A 296 23.29 30.91 5.09
N VAL A 297 22.50 31.15 6.14
CA VAL A 297 21.09 31.54 5.96
C VAL A 297 21.00 32.98 5.43
N SER A 298 21.81 33.92 5.91
CA SER A 298 21.84 35.29 5.39
C SER A 298 22.24 35.36 3.91
N GLU A 299 23.29 34.64 3.49
CA GLU A 299 23.73 34.56 2.10
C GLU A 299 22.66 33.92 1.21
N LYS A 300 22.02 32.84 1.70
CA LYS A 300 20.92 32.20 0.98
C LYS A 300 19.75 33.14 0.78
N VAL A 301 19.35 33.89 1.81
CA VAL A 301 18.22 34.81 1.71
C VAL A 301 18.55 35.99 0.80
N ALA A 302 19.76 36.56 0.91
CA ALA A 302 20.23 37.59 -0.01
C ALA A 302 20.24 37.13 -1.48
N ALA A 303 20.61 35.87 -1.74
CA ALA A 303 20.62 35.31 -3.10
C ALA A 303 19.23 34.94 -3.64
N SER A 304 18.29 34.60 -2.76
CA SER A 304 16.95 34.12 -3.17
C SER A 304 15.85 35.18 -3.07
N GLY A 305 16.12 36.34 -2.45
CA GLY A 305 15.11 37.39 -2.25
C GLY A 305 13.92 36.93 -1.40
N MET A 306 14.03 35.81 -0.67
CA MET A 306 12.89 35.26 0.06
C MET A 306 12.55 36.16 1.26
N PHE A 307 11.43 36.87 1.14
CA PHE A 307 10.85 37.68 2.20
C PHE A 307 10.26 36.79 3.30
N LEU A 308 9.90 37.42 4.42
CA LEU A 308 9.16 36.86 5.55
C LEU A 308 7.89 36.04 5.19
N HIS A 309 7.45 36.03 3.91
CA HIS A 309 6.18 35.44 3.48
C HIS A 309 6.27 34.32 2.45
N ASP A 310 7.39 34.07 1.78
CA ASP A 310 7.40 33.09 0.68
C ASP A 310 7.86 31.70 1.16
N ARG A 311 6.97 30.98 1.83
CA ARG A 311 6.83 29.52 1.72
C ARG A 311 5.38 29.09 1.88
N ASP A 312 4.64 29.30 0.81
CA ASP A 312 3.67 28.34 0.33
C ASP A 312 4.44 27.17 -0.30
N ASP A 313 4.82 26.17 0.50
CA ASP A 313 4.86 24.77 0.07
C ASP A 313 5.22 23.87 1.27
N ASP A 314 4.42 22.81 1.41
CA ASP A 314 4.50 21.72 2.40
C ASP A 314 3.73 21.90 3.72
N GLY A 315 2.39 21.99 3.63
CA GLY A 315 1.45 21.44 4.61
C GLY A 315 1.01 22.34 5.78
N GLU A 316 -0.26 22.19 6.16
CA GLU A 316 -0.92 22.85 7.31
C GLU A 316 -0.22 22.62 8.68
N ASP A 317 0.80 21.76 8.74
CA ASP A 317 1.53 21.42 9.96
C ASP A 317 2.91 22.09 10.10
N ASN A 318 3.29 23.00 9.18
CA ASN A 318 4.59 23.69 9.22
C ASN A 318 4.61 24.89 10.20
N ILE A 319 4.02 24.71 11.38
CA ILE A 319 4.16 25.63 12.52
C ILE A 319 5.65 25.86 12.84
N CYS A 320 6.50 24.87 12.56
CA CYS A 320 7.96 24.97 12.68
C CYS A 320 8.64 25.67 11.48
N GLY A 321 7.90 26.02 10.42
CA GLY A 321 8.37 26.79 9.27
C GLY A 321 8.46 28.28 9.58
N GLN A 322 7.64 28.75 10.51
CA GLN A 322 7.64 30.10 11.07
C GLN A 322 8.38 30.02 12.42
N GLY A 323 9.41 30.85 12.64
CA GLY A 323 10.20 30.75 13.87
C GLY A 323 9.40 31.08 15.12
N THR A 324 9.89 30.68 16.28
CA THR A 324 9.21 30.81 17.56
C THR A 324 9.51 32.15 18.26
N PHE A 325 10.55 32.85 17.82
CA PHE A 325 10.96 34.15 18.34
C PHE A 325 11.58 35.01 17.24
N ALA A 326 11.32 36.32 17.24
CA ALA A 326 11.96 37.24 16.30
C ALA A 326 12.89 38.23 16.99
N VAL A 327 14.00 38.54 16.33
CA VAL A 327 14.93 39.59 16.71
C VAL A 327 15.09 40.54 15.54
N LEU A 328 14.69 41.80 15.73
CA LEU A 328 14.91 42.86 14.77
C LEU A 328 16.12 43.68 15.19
N ASN A 329 17.16 43.64 14.38
CA ASN A 329 18.29 44.55 14.54
C ASN A 329 17.99 45.85 13.80
N PHE A 330 18.11 47.00 14.45
CA PHE A 330 18.04 48.33 13.82
C PHE A 330 19.38 49.07 13.93
N GLU A 331 20.42 48.41 14.45
CA GLU A 331 21.74 49.00 14.63
C GLU A 331 22.31 49.65 13.36
N PRO A 332 22.26 48.99 12.17
CA PRO A 332 22.77 49.56 10.93
C PRO A 332 22.01 50.80 10.44
N LEU A 333 20.75 50.98 10.87
CA LEU A 333 19.92 52.10 10.45
C LEU A 333 20.08 53.35 11.33
N GLY A 334 20.89 53.29 12.39
CA GLY A 334 21.08 54.42 13.31
C GLY A 334 19.87 54.73 14.20
N ILE A 335 18.86 53.85 14.26
CA ILE A 335 17.63 54.08 15.01
C ILE A 335 17.86 53.78 16.49
N ARG A 336 17.63 54.78 17.35
CA ARG A 336 17.82 54.64 18.81
C ARG A 336 16.87 53.61 19.44
N SER A 337 15.60 53.61 19.05
CA SER A 337 14.57 52.75 19.64
C SER A 337 13.43 52.59 18.65
N CYS A 338 12.89 51.37 18.53
CA CYS A 338 11.74 51.07 17.70
C CYS A 338 10.75 50.17 18.46
N ALA A 339 9.48 50.30 18.13
CA ALA A 339 8.37 49.48 18.61
C ALA A 339 7.75 48.79 17.39
N PRO A 340 8.35 47.69 16.92
CA PRO A 340 7.90 47.02 15.71
C PRO A 340 6.63 46.21 15.94
N VAL A 341 5.99 45.82 14.83
CA VAL A 341 4.83 44.93 14.85
C VAL A 341 5.29 43.50 15.16
N LEU A 342 4.60 42.84 16.09
CA LEU A 342 4.83 41.43 16.41
C LEU A 342 4.32 40.56 15.26
N PRO A 343 5.15 39.66 14.69
CA PRO A 343 4.70 38.69 13.71
C PRO A 343 3.55 37.84 14.25
N GLU A 344 2.60 37.51 13.37
CA GLU A 344 1.58 36.52 13.68
C GLU A 344 2.27 35.20 14.08
N ASN A 345 1.69 34.47 15.03
CA ASN A 345 2.21 33.20 15.56
C ASN A 345 3.45 33.27 16.48
N GLN A 346 3.95 34.46 16.85
CA GLN A 346 5.03 34.60 17.84
C GLN A 346 4.55 35.29 19.12
N ALA A 347 5.03 34.85 20.29
CA ALA A 347 4.70 35.51 21.55
C ALA A 347 5.52 36.76 21.82
N CYS A 348 6.77 36.78 21.37
CA CYS A 348 7.70 37.86 21.66
C CYS A 348 8.58 38.21 20.46
N LEU A 349 8.91 39.49 20.36
CA LEU A 349 9.91 40.00 19.44
C LEU A 349 10.82 40.99 20.16
N LEU A 350 12.14 40.87 19.97
CA LEU A 350 13.13 41.80 20.52
C LEU A 350 13.63 42.76 19.44
N ALA A 351 13.40 44.06 19.63
CA ALA A 351 13.98 45.11 18.82
C ALA A 351 15.25 45.65 19.48
N ILE A 352 16.34 45.66 18.74
CA ILE A 352 17.65 46.16 19.18
C ILE A 352 17.93 47.47 18.44
N GLY A 353 18.07 48.58 19.16
CA GLY A 353 18.44 49.88 18.60
C GLY A 353 19.94 50.01 18.34
N SER A 354 20.37 51.17 17.84
CA SER A 354 21.80 51.47 17.65
C SER A 354 22.49 51.85 18.98
N PRO A 355 23.78 51.46 19.16
CA PRO A 355 24.55 51.83 20.33
C PRO A 355 24.83 53.34 20.37
N GLN A 356 24.76 53.92 21.57
CA GLN A 356 25.02 55.33 21.84
C GLN A 356 25.99 55.49 23.00
N THR A 357 27.01 56.31 22.82
CA THR A 357 27.88 56.75 23.92
C THR A 357 27.10 57.72 24.81
N GLN A 358 26.91 57.36 26.08
CA GLN A 358 26.20 58.17 27.05
C GLN A 358 27.06 58.43 28.29
N VAL A 359 26.77 59.55 28.96
CA VAL A 359 27.36 59.88 30.26
C VAL A 359 26.58 59.13 31.34
N LEU A 360 27.24 58.19 32.00
CA LEU A 360 26.67 57.35 33.04
C LEU A 360 27.23 57.73 34.42
N PRO A 361 26.48 57.56 35.51
CA PRO A 361 27.01 57.74 36.85
C PRO A 361 28.11 56.70 37.13
N ASN A 362 29.22 57.15 37.72
CA ASN A 362 30.31 56.25 38.10
C ASN A 362 29.96 55.49 39.36
N GLU A 363 29.77 54.17 39.29
CA GLU A 363 29.44 53.38 40.48
C GLU A 363 30.65 53.14 41.39
N THR A 364 31.86 53.05 40.83
CA THR A 364 33.08 52.66 41.54
C THR A 364 33.73 53.82 42.29
N ASN A 365 33.69 55.04 41.74
CA ASN A 365 34.45 56.17 42.30
C ASN A 365 33.66 57.49 42.30
N LYS A 366 32.43 57.43 42.83
CA LYS A 366 31.46 58.55 42.92
C LYS A 366 32.05 59.86 43.45
N LYS A 367 33.04 59.79 44.34
CA LYS A 367 33.62 60.98 45.01
C LYS A 367 34.67 61.73 44.19
N LYS A 368 35.40 61.06 43.28
CA LYS A 368 36.47 61.69 42.48
C LYS A 368 36.05 61.98 41.05
N VAL A 369 35.33 61.05 40.43
CA VAL A 369 34.87 61.17 39.05
C VAL A 369 33.39 60.73 39.05
N PRO A 370 32.43 61.66 39.15
CA PRO A 370 31.02 61.30 39.34
C PRO A 370 30.39 60.65 38.10
N TYR A 371 30.99 60.82 36.92
CA TYR A 371 30.46 60.32 35.65
C TYR A 371 31.51 59.62 34.81
N ILE A 372 31.12 58.59 34.07
CA ILE A 372 31.93 57.88 33.09
C ILE A 372 31.21 57.87 31.73
N LEU A 373 31.97 57.86 30.65
CA LEU A 373 31.41 57.55 29.34
C LEU A 373 31.23 56.02 29.24
N GLY A 374 30.06 55.59 28.79
CA GLY A 374 29.79 54.18 28.52
C GLY A 374 28.87 54.02 27.32
N ASN A 375 29.03 52.91 26.60
CA ASN A 375 28.18 52.61 25.48
C ASN A 375 26.89 51.94 25.99
N THR A 376 25.76 52.44 25.51
CA THR A 376 24.44 51.96 25.87
C THR A 376 23.62 51.67 24.63
N ILE A 377 22.74 50.69 24.71
CA ILE A 377 21.80 50.33 23.64
C ILE A 377 20.40 50.28 24.23
N ASN A 378 19.41 50.77 23.48
CA ASN A 378 18.02 50.59 23.88
C ASN A 378 17.49 49.32 23.22
N THR A 379 16.82 48.50 24.01
CA THR A 379 16.16 47.29 23.53
C THR A 379 14.70 47.30 23.94
N THR A 380 13.81 47.02 22.98
CA THR A 380 12.36 46.95 23.19
C THR A 380 11.90 45.52 22.99
N LEU A 381 11.35 44.91 24.03
CA LEU A 381 10.64 43.65 23.95
C LEU A 381 9.16 43.91 23.66
N VAL A 382 8.69 43.40 22.54
CA VAL A 382 7.28 43.37 22.14
C VAL A 382 6.70 42.03 22.56
N CYS A 383 5.57 42.03 23.25
CA CYS A 383 4.93 40.82 23.77
C CYS A 383 3.43 40.82 23.51
N ASP A 384 2.88 39.65 23.21
CA ASP A 384 1.43 39.44 23.28
C ASP A 384 1.00 39.20 24.74
N ALA A 385 0.18 40.10 25.27
CA ALA A 385 -0.31 40.03 26.65
C ALA A 385 -1.33 38.91 26.90
N ARG A 386 -1.79 38.21 25.86
CA ARG A 386 -2.59 36.98 26.01
C ARG A 386 -1.74 35.81 26.51
N MET A 387 -0.46 35.80 26.16
CA MET A 387 0.48 34.73 26.52
C MET A 387 1.43 35.14 27.64
N ILE A 388 1.89 36.38 27.60
CA ILE A 388 2.97 36.85 28.47
C ILE A 388 2.45 37.87 29.49
N SER A 389 2.60 37.53 30.77
CA SER A 389 2.24 38.45 31.85
C SER A 389 3.25 39.60 31.96
N PRO A 390 2.85 40.78 32.47
CA PRO A 390 3.76 41.91 32.64
C PRO A 390 4.93 41.62 33.58
N THR A 391 4.68 40.85 34.63
CA THR A 391 5.72 40.42 35.58
C THR A 391 6.74 39.52 34.89
N PHE A 392 6.27 38.60 34.04
CA PHE A 392 7.15 37.73 33.27
C PHE A 392 7.96 38.51 32.23
N ALA A 393 7.35 39.42 31.46
CA ALA A 393 8.05 40.25 30.49
C ALA A 393 9.15 41.11 31.16
N THR A 394 8.85 41.67 32.33
CA THR A 394 9.81 42.44 33.13
C THR A 394 10.96 41.56 33.63
N ALA A 395 10.66 40.35 34.09
CA ALA A 395 11.69 39.38 34.48
C ALA A 395 12.58 39.00 33.29
N TRP A 396 11.99 38.75 32.12
CA TRP A 396 12.71 38.40 30.90
C TRP A 396 13.68 39.51 30.47
N ILE A 397 13.22 40.76 30.40
CA ILE A 397 14.04 41.87 29.93
C ILE A 397 15.17 42.22 30.92
N ASN A 398 14.91 42.05 32.22
CA ASN A 398 15.94 42.20 33.25
C ASN A 398 16.99 41.08 33.19
N LEU A 399 16.57 39.84 32.95
CA LEU A 399 17.49 38.71 32.78
C LEU A 399 18.34 38.87 31.52
N PHE A 400 17.74 39.33 30.41
CA PHE A 400 18.48 39.67 29.20
C PHE A 400 19.52 40.76 29.46
N LYS A 401 19.14 41.83 30.16
CA LYS A 401 20.07 42.88 30.59
C LYS A 401 21.21 42.34 31.45
N GLU A 402 20.92 41.45 32.40
CA GLU A 402 21.94 40.82 33.25
C GLU A 402 22.92 39.99 32.42
N ILE A 403 22.44 39.19 31.47
CA ILE A 403 23.28 38.38 30.57
C ILE A 403 24.18 39.28 29.69
N VAL A 404 23.67 40.42 29.21
CA VAL A 404 24.45 41.38 28.41
C VAL A 404 25.44 42.18 29.26
N GLN A 405 25.14 42.46 30.52
CA GLN A 405 26.05 43.21 31.40
C GLN A 405 27.10 42.30 32.07
N GLU A 406 26.76 41.03 32.34
CA GLU A 406 27.63 40.02 32.93
C GLU A 406 28.05 38.92 31.91
N SER A 407 28.24 39.32 30.65
CA SER A 407 28.48 38.36 29.55
C SER A 407 29.70 37.48 29.77
N ASN A 408 30.76 38.01 30.40
CA ASN A 408 31.96 37.23 30.72
C ASN A 408 31.67 36.02 31.62
N LYS A 409 30.72 36.11 32.57
CA LYS A 409 30.40 34.97 33.45
C LYS A 409 29.43 34.01 32.80
N THR A 410 28.44 34.54 32.08
CA THR A 410 27.28 33.77 31.61
C THR A 410 27.50 33.13 30.25
N MET A 411 28.16 33.82 29.31
CA MET A 411 28.37 33.32 27.94
C MET A 411 29.63 32.46 27.80
N LEU A 412 30.66 32.69 28.61
CA LEU A 412 31.87 31.87 28.57
C LEU A 412 31.62 30.45 29.08
N THR A 413 30.70 30.24 30.03
CA THR A 413 30.35 28.90 30.51
C THR A 413 29.67 28.05 29.44
N ASP A 414 29.00 28.67 28.47
CA ASP A 414 28.36 27.98 27.33
C ASP A 414 29.40 27.54 26.27
N ILE A 415 30.67 27.98 26.38
CA ILE A 415 31.79 27.57 25.51
C ILE A 415 32.47 26.31 26.04
N TYR A 416 32.51 26.14 27.36
CA TYR A 416 33.19 25.03 28.05
C TYR A 416 32.23 23.97 28.61
N GLY A 417 30.93 24.11 28.33
CA GLY A 417 29.87 23.21 28.77
C GLY A 417 29.84 21.90 27.98
#